data_AF-A0A958EV52-F1
#
_entry.id   AF-A0A958EV52-F1
#
_cell.length_a   1.000
_cell.length_b   1.000
_cell.length_c   1.000
_cell.angle_alpha   90.00
_cell.angle_beta   90.00
_cell.angle_gamma   90.00
#
_symmetry.space_group_name_H-M   'P 1'
#
loop_
_entity.id
_entity.type
_entity.pdbx_description
1 polymer ?
#
loop_
_entity_poly.entity_id
_entity_poly.type
_entity_poly.pdbx_seq_one_letter_code
_entity_poly.pdbx_strand_id
1 'polypeptide(L)'
;MSKYSQINKRYALVYSFCQKILQKKLQSRGTDRTISTQEIQSIIAHPLIVGLIKNHQFDEKVYKLPLQKAIEETRKELFPDLAKKRFVTLEVLQDTLINPEESDIVKSSLKFPDLLKTNPQTLPEKIADKISMLKKLYPDFKIPDTSHINIHKKLPDSEIIQIYKNVILAVEKSFPLNFLKYDALNRCRIIVKFLIEILLGYDLNNLQSKLTLEIMYSYKLSNIVRFFNYSISAILQNTYPDLYPLWLTGHAPDGFWNNKENRVKAIKWLVERKLSLNISALNKINITEKDFILNGLSYLFKQKYNSVPRALLEAYPLLKPWQCGSVPFSYWDDQNAADAVNWMFKRLDWNPDGLPSKYKTGELNRKTFSQFGLAGLFEKKFNCNFYKTINCAYPGKFFEWEFQTVPDSFWQNPENIIRIKDWLSYKKIDYSRNEAVTEEILKYKFYKSFYRVYKNVSHFKHTVNSIHHEYSRSHKIYMRWQKLLSNEKSKTSALNFLIYGFYSGMVKNSTARNIDFIKRKLRRLQRI
;
A
#
# COMPACT_ATOMS: atom_id res chain seq x y z
N MET A 1 13.04 -39.18 28.00
CA MET A 1 12.29 -38.50 26.92
C MET A 1 11.36 -37.48 27.55
N SER A 2 11.37 -36.21 27.07
CA SER A 2 10.39 -35.19 27.51
C SER A 2 8.95 -35.71 27.32
N LYS A 3 8.01 -35.31 28.20
CA LYS A 3 6.56 -35.62 28.08
C LYS A 3 6.02 -35.30 26.68
N TYR A 4 6.56 -34.26 26.05
CA TYR A 4 6.27 -33.86 24.68
C TYR A 4 6.72 -34.90 23.64
N SER A 5 7.90 -35.49 23.83
CA SER A 5 8.46 -36.52 22.94
C SER A 5 7.64 -37.82 22.98
N GLN A 6 7.08 -38.18 24.14
CA GLN A 6 6.21 -39.36 24.27
C GLN A 6 4.85 -39.16 23.59
N ILE A 7 4.26 -37.97 23.68
CA ILE A 7 2.98 -37.64 23.01
C ILE A 7 3.14 -37.68 21.49
N ASN A 8 4.23 -37.12 20.95
CA ASN A 8 4.49 -37.16 19.51
C ASN A 8 4.67 -38.60 18.99
N LYS A 9 5.33 -39.47 19.78
CA LYS A 9 5.47 -40.90 19.45
C LYS A 9 4.11 -41.60 19.43
N ARG A 10 3.23 -41.32 20.39
CA ARG A 10 1.86 -41.88 20.43
C ARG A 10 1.01 -41.37 19.25
N TYR A 11 1.10 -40.09 18.94
CA TYR A 11 0.40 -39.49 17.81
C TYR A 11 0.77 -40.18 16.48
N ALA A 12 2.06 -40.41 16.23
CA ALA A 12 2.53 -41.10 15.03
C ALA A 12 1.98 -42.54 14.91
N LEU A 13 1.92 -43.27 16.03
CA LEU A 13 1.36 -44.62 16.06
C LEU A 13 -0.15 -44.62 15.77
N VAL A 14 -0.91 -43.72 16.42
CA VAL A 14 -2.35 -43.54 16.17
C VAL A 14 -2.62 -43.13 14.73
N TYR A 15 -1.79 -42.26 14.15
CA TYR A 15 -1.88 -41.84 12.76
C TYR A 15 -1.77 -43.02 11.79
N SER A 16 -0.74 -43.86 11.96
CA SER A 16 -0.55 -45.04 11.12
C SER A 16 -1.71 -46.04 11.25
N PHE A 17 -2.26 -46.20 12.45
CA PHE A 17 -3.36 -47.11 12.71
C PHE A 17 -4.69 -46.60 12.13
N CYS A 18 -4.96 -45.31 12.24
CA CYS A 18 -6.11 -44.66 11.60
C CYS A 18 -6.07 -44.84 10.08
N GLN A 19 -4.90 -44.67 9.46
CA GLN A 19 -4.70 -44.89 8.02
C GLN A 19 -5.02 -46.33 7.61
N LYS A 20 -4.55 -47.33 8.38
CA LYS A 20 -4.87 -48.75 8.13
C LYS A 20 -6.37 -49.05 8.21
N ILE A 21 -7.08 -48.49 9.20
CA ILE A 21 -8.53 -48.68 9.37
C ILE A 21 -9.30 -48.08 8.19
N LEU A 22 -8.93 -46.86 7.78
CA LEU A 22 -9.55 -46.18 6.65
C LEU A 22 -9.30 -46.92 5.34
N GLN A 23 -8.08 -47.40 5.11
CA GLN A 23 -7.74 -48.14 3.89
C GLN A 23 -8.53 -49.46 3.80
N LYS A 24 -8.67 -50.20 4.91
CA LYS A 24 -9.53 -51.40 4.96
C LYS A 24 -11.00 -51.07 4.69
N LYS A 25 -11.54 -49.98 5.27
CA LYS A 25 -12.93 -49.54 5.02
C LYS A 25 -13.16 -49.06 3.58
N LEU A 26 -12.13 -48.57 2.88
CA LEU A 26 -12.20 -48.15 1.48
C LEU A 26 -12.11 -49.35 0.52
N GLN A 27 -11.22 -50.30 0.81
CA GLN A 27 -11.10 -51.57 0.07
C GLN A 27 -12.40 -52.38 0.14
N SER A 28 -13.02 -52.47 1.33
CA SER A 28 -14.30 -53.18 1.49
C SER A 28 -15.48 -52.50 0.76
N ARG A 29 -15.29 -51.28 0.24
CA ARG A 29 -16.29 -50.53 -0.54
C ARG A 29 -15.97 -50.46 -2.03
N GLY A 30 -14.89 -51.10 -2.48
CA GLY A 30 -14.43 -51.04 -3.87
C GLY A 30 -13.97 -49.64 -4.31
N THR A 31 -13.66 -48.75 -3.37
CA THR A 31 -13.18 -47.39 -3.66
C THR A 31 -11.68 -47.31 -3.45
N ASP A 32 -10.92 -47.09 -4.52
CA ASP A 32 -9.48 -46.85 -4.43
C ASP A 32 -9.20 -45.34 -4.53
N ARG A 33 -9.32 -44.64 -3.40
CA ARG A 33 -8.98 -43.22 -3.30
C ARG A 33 -7.85 -43.02 -2.30
N THR A 34 -6.95 -42.09 -2.61
CA THR A 34 -5.90 -41.66 -1.69
C THR A 34 -6.51 -40.95 -0.49
N ILE A 35 -6.22 -41.43 0.72
CA ILE A 35 -6.67 -40.80 1.97
C ILE A 35 -5.86 -39.52 2.17
N SER A 36 -6.51 -38.37 2.33
CA SER A 36 -5.80 -37.11 2.55
C SER A 36 -5.24 -37.04 3.98
N THR A 37 -4.11 -36.34 4.14
CA THR A 37 -3.50 -36.10 5.47
C THR A 37 -4.44 -35.30 6.38
N GLN A 38 -5.19 -34.35 5.80
CA GLN A 38 -6.17 -33.53 6.51
C GLN A 38 -7.33 -34.37 7.09
N GLU A 39 -7.85 -35.34 6.34
CA GLU A 39 -8.90 -36.25 6.83
C GLU A 39 -8.44 -37.03 8.07
N ILE A 40 -7.22 -37.56 8.07
CA ILE A 40 -6.65 -38.31 9.20
C ILE A 40 -6.43 -37.38 10.40
N GLN A 41 -5.92 -36.17 10.17
CA GLN A 41 -5.71 -35.17 11.22
C GLN A 41 -7.03 -34.76 11.89
N SER A 42 -8.10 -34.57 11.12
CA SER A 42 -9.44 -34.25 11.67
C SER A 42 -9.98 -35.38 12.55
N ILE A 43 -9.79 -36.64 12.16
CA ILE A 43 -10.22 -37.81 12.97
C ILE A 43 -9.42 -37.90 14.27
N ILE A 44 -8.11 -37.64 14.23
CA ILE A 44 -7.25 -37.69 15.43
C ILE A 44 -7.52 -36.51 16.36
N ALA A 45 -7.94 -35.37 15.81
CA ALA A 45 -8.36 -34.20 16.58
C ALA A 45 -9.69 -34.40 17.34
N HIS A 46 -10.40 -35.50 17.09
CA HIS A 46 -11.62 -35.84 17.80
C HIS A 46 -11.39 -35.93 19.33
N PRO A 47 -12.24 -35.33 20.19
CA PRO A 47 -11.98 -35.20 21.63
C PRO A 47 -11.65 -36.53 22.34
N LEU A 48 -12.31 -37.62 21.93
CA LEU A 48 -12.06 -38.96 22.48
C LEU A 48 -10.63 -39.45 22.17
N ILE A 49 -10.13 -39.20 20.97
CA ILE A 49 -8.80 -39.65 20.53
C ILE A 49 -7.71 -38.78 21.18
N VAL A 50 -7.92 -37.47 21.26
CA VAL A 50 -7.01 -36.55 21.95
C VAL A 50 -6.89 -36.91 23.44
N GLY A 51 -8.00 -37.25 24.09
CA GLY A 51 -8.01 -37.73 25.47
C GLY A 51 -7.20 -39.02 25.64
N LEU A 52 -7.37 -39.98 24.73
CA LEU A 52 -6.61 -41.24 24.75
C LEU A 52 -5.10 -41.02 24.54
N ILE A 53 -4.69 -40.18 23.59
CA ILE A 53 -3.28 -39.89 23.31
C ILE A 53 -2.58 -39.29 24.54
N LYS A 54 -3.28 -38.41 25.26
CA LYS A 54 -2.76 -37.75 26.47
C LYS A 54 -2.62 -38.74 27.64
N ASN A 55 -3.58 -39.62 27.82
CA ASN A 55 -3.74 -40.37 29.07
C ASN A 55 -3.33 -41.85 28.99
N HIS A 56 -3.29 -42.45 27.79
CA HIS A 56 -3.04 -43.88 27.61
C HIS A 56 -1.88 -44.15 26.64
N GLN A 57 -1.16 -45.26 26.84
CA GLN A 57 -0.23 -45.77 25.84
C GLN A 57 -1.00 -46.32 24.62
N PHE A 58 -0.33 -46.40 23.47
CA PHE A 58 -0.98 -46.89 22.25
C PHE A 58 -1.19 -48.41 22.32
N ASP A 59 -2.46 -48.83 22.23
CA ASP A 59 -2.88 -50.23 22.09
C ASP A 59 -4.00 -50.28 21.03
N GLU A 60 -3.81 -51.10 19.99
CA GLU A 60 -4.77 -51.24 18.89
C GLU A 60 -6.16 -51.64 19.39
N LYS A 61 -6.27 -52.47 20.43
CA LYS A 61 -7.58 -52.92 20.97
C LYS A 61 -8.35 -51.77 21.61
N VAL A 62 -7.66 -50.90 22.33
CA VAL A 62 -8.25 -49.75 23.03
C VAL A 62 -8.64 -48.65 22.04
N TYR A 63 -7.82 -48.41 21.02
CA TYR A 63 -8.03 -47.30 20.07
C TYR A 63 -9.00 -47.63 18.92
N LYS A 64 -9.26 -48.91 18.62
CA LYS A 64 -10.07 -49.33 17.46
C LYS A 64 -11.51 -48.80 17.51
N LEU A 65 -12.23 -49.01 18.62
CA LEU A 65 -13.64 -48.60 18.76
C LEU A 65 -13.81 -47.06 18.78
N PRO A 66 -13.00 -46.30 19.56
CA PRO A 66 -13.02 -44.85 19.53
C PRO A 66 -12.68 -44.26 18.15
N LEU A 67 -11.72 -44.83 17.43
CA LEU A 67 -11.38 -44.38 16.07
C LEU A 67 -12.50 -44.65 15.08
N GLN A 68 -13.18 -45.79 15.16
CA GLN A 68 -14.33 -46.08 14.30
C GLN A 68 -15.47 -45.08 14.51
N LYS A 69 -15.76 -44.75 15.78
CA LYS A 69 -16.75 -43.73 16.14
C LYS A 69 -16.35 -42.33 15.63
N ALA A 70 -15.09 -41.93 15.87
CA ALA A 70 -14.56 -40.66 15.38
C ALA A 70 -14.62 -40.57 13.84
N ILE A 71 -14.32 -41.64 13.11
CA ILE A 71 -14.45 -41.69 11.63
C ILE A 71 -15.89 -41.42 11.18
N GLU A 72 -16.88 -41.96 11.89
CA GLU A 72 -18.30 -41.81 11.52
C GLU A 72 -18.83 -40.42 11.85
N GLU A 73 -18.48 -39.88 13.01
CA GLU A 73 -18.85 -38.53 13.44
C GLU A 73 -18.18 -37.47 12.54
N THR A 74 -16.86 -37.58 12.32
CA THR A 74 -16.11 -36.65 11.45
C THR A 74 -16.61 -36.69 10.00
N ARG A 75 -17.05 -37.86 9.50
CA ARG A 75 -17.65 -37.96 8.16
C ARG A 75 -19.04 -37.32 8.07
N LYS A 76 -19.87 -37.43 9.11
CA LYS A 76 -21.17 -36.75 9.15
C LYS A 76 -20.99 -35.23 9.16
N GLU A 77 -19.97 -34.74 9.86
CA GLU A 77 -19.65 -33.31 9.93
C GLU A 77 -19.04 -32.76 8.63
N LEU A 78 -18.09 -33.48 8.03
CA LEU A 78 -17.40 -33.02 6.82
C LEU A 78 -18.21 -33.24 5.52
N PHE A 79 -19.11 -34.22 5.49
CA PHE A 79 -19.89 -34.59 4.30
C PHE A 79 -21.38 -34.83 4.60
N PRO A 80 -22.16 -33.80 5.00
CA PRO A 80 -23.57 -33.95 5.35
C PRO A 80 -24.45 -34.48 4.20
N ASP A 81 -24.06 -34.28 2.94
CA ASP A 81 -24.85 -34.65 1.76
C ASP A 81 -24.75 -36.13 1.34
N LEU A 82 -23.80 -36.90 1.89
CA LEU A 82 -23.65 -38.33 1.58
C LEU A 82 -24.64 -39.24 2.33
N ALA A 83 -25.47 -38.69 3.23
CA ALA A 83 -26.50 -39.43 3.97
C ALA A 83 -27.64 -39.98 3.09
N LYS A 84 -27.66 -39.73 1.77
CA LYS A 84 -28.70 -40.19 0.84
C LYS A 84 -28.33 -41.41 -0.02
N LYS A 85 -27.28 -42.17 0.31
CA LYS A 85 -27.02 -43.48 -0.34
C LYS A 85 -26.92 -44.61 0.68
N ARG A 86 -28.08 -45.27 0.87
CA ARG A 86 -28.28 -46.69 1.20
C ARG A 86 -27.68 -47.18 2.54
N PHE A 87 -28.54 -47.34 3.54
CA PHE A 87 -28.39 -48.44 4.49
C PHE A 87 -28.98 -49.68 3.84
N VAL A 88 -28.13 -50.64 3.48
CA VAL A 88 -28.53 -52.04 3.41
C VAL A 88 -28.51 -52.54 4.86
N THR A 89 -29.66 -52.97 5.33
CA THR A 89 -29.86 -53.63 6.62
C THR A 89 -29.08 -54.95 6.64
N LEU A 90 -28.37 -55.20 7.75
CA LEU A 90 -27.74 -56.49 8.02
C LEU A 90 -28.80 -57.47 8.56
N GLU A 91 -29.65 -57.93 7.66
CA GLU A 91 -30.49 -59.14 7.80
C GLU A 91 -29.80 -60.38 7.23
N VAL A 92 -28.51 -60.31 6.91
CA VAL A 92 -27.73 -61.51 6.53
C VAL A 92 -26.75 -61.79 7.65
N LEU A 93 -27.26 -62.45 8.68
CA LEU A 93 -26.65 -63.52 9.49
C LEU A 93 -27.72 -63.96 10.52
N GLN A 94 -28.84 -64.48 10.01
CA GLN A 94 -29.61 -65.46 10.78
C GLN A 94 -28.72 -66.70 10.90
N ASP A 95 -28.31 -67.01 12.13
CA ASP A 95 -28.31 -68.37 12.69
C ASP A 95 -27.55 -68.37 14.01
N THR A 96 -28.29 -68.13 15.10
CA THR A 96 -28.14 -68.84 16.38
C THR A 96 -29.29 -68.42 17.31
N LEU A 97 -30.42 -69.09 17.09
CA LEU A 97 -31.33 -69.68 18.09
C LEU A 97 -31.85 -68.80 19.26
N ILE A 98 -33.16 -68.50 19.21
CA ILE A 98 -34.23 -68.83 20.20
C ILE A 98 -33.94 -68.45 21.68
N ASN A 99 -34.75 -67.71 22.47
CA ASN A 99 -36.21 -67.56 22.58
C ASN A 99 -36.58 -66.24 23.32
N PRO A 100 -37.85 -65.79 23.29
CA PRO A 100 -38.34 -64.57 23.94
C PRO A 100 -39.18 -64.86 25.18
N GLU A 101 -38.84 -64.32 26.36
CA GLU A 101 -39.79 -64.14 27.47
C GLU A 101 -39.43 -62.90 28.33
N GLU A 102 -40.49 -62.27 28.85
CA GLU A 102 -40.56 -61.29 29.95
C GLU A 102 -40.20 -59.82 29.62
N SER A 103 -41.21 -58.98 29.36
CA SER A 103 -41.97 -58.15 30.35
C SER A 103 -41.23 -56.82 30.61
N ASP A 104 -41.82 -55.62 30.68
CA ASP A 104 -43.18 -55.17 30.93
C ASP A 104 -43.42 -53.80 30.27
N ILE A 105 -44.63 -53.60 29.76
CA ILE A 105 -45.20 -52.29 29.51
C ILE A 105 -45.74 -51.77 30.85
N VAL A 106 -45.08 -50.78 31.44
CA VAL A 106 -45.74 -49.84 32.36
C VAL A 106 -45.29 -48.41 32.10
N LYS A 107 -46.20 -47.66 31.47
CA LYS A 107 -46.51 -46.23 31.66
C LYS A 107 -45.35 -45.35 32.18
N SER A 108 -44.68 -44.62 31.29
CA SER A 108 -44.02 -43.37 31.68
C SER A 108 -44.95 -42.19 31.42
N SER A 109 -45.67 -41.83 32.47
CA SER A 109 -46.08 -40.45 32.71
C SER A 109 -44.86 -39.53 32.53
N LEU A 110 -44.92 -38.63 31.55
CA LEU A 110 -43.95 -37.54 31.35
C LEU A 110 -43.84 -36.73 32.66
N LYS A 111 -42.77 -36.94 33.41
CA LYS A 111 -42.38 -36.04 34.50
C LYS A 111 -41.56 -34.91 33.89
N PHE A 112 -41.93 -33.69 34.26
CA PHE A 112 -41.30 -32.40 33.94
C PHE A 112 -39.77 -32.23 34.23
N PRO A 113 -39.01 -33.16 34.87
CA PRO A 113 -37.56 -32.96 35.07
C PRO A 113 -36.65 -33.31 33.89
N ASP A 114 -37.09 -34.01 32.83
CA ASP A 114 -36.17 -34.43 31.76
C ASP A 114 -35.77 -33.31 30.77
N LEU A 115 -36.39 -32.13 30.86
CA LEU A 115 -35.99 -30.93 30.09
C LEU A 115 -34.73 -30.24 30.64
N LEU A 116 -34.22 -30.64 31.80
CA LEU A 116 -33.05 -30.01 32.46
C LEU A 116 -31.71 -30.72 32.19
N LYS A 117 -31.67 -31.74 31.33
CA LYS A 117 -30.41 -32.41 30.93
C LYS A 117 -29.63 -31.68 29.83
N THR A 118 -29.95 -30.42 29.54
CA THR A 118 -29.08 -29.53 28.76
C THR A 118 -28.55 -28.43 29.67
N ASN A 119 -27.22 -28.34 29.73
CA ASN A 119 -26.38 -27.41 30.50
C ASN A 119 -27.10 -26.21 31.19
N PRO A 120 -27.32 -26.24 32.53
CA PRO A 120 -28.12 -25.25 33.27
C PRO A 120 -27.60 -23.80 33.19
N GLN A 121 -26.34 -23.59 32.81
CA GLN A 121 -25.75 -22.25 32.68
C GLN A 121 -26.17 -21.50 31.40
N THR A 122 -26.74 -22.19 30.38
CA THR A 122 -27.02 -21.58 29.06
C THR A 122 -28.48 -21.17 28.81
N LEU A 123 -29.42 -21.74 29.56
CA LEU A 123 -30.85 -21.44 29.41
C LEU A 123 -31.23 -20.08 30.04
N PRO A 124 -30.73 -19.70 31.23
CA PRO A 124 -31.00 -18.39 31.82
C PRO A 124 -30.43 -17.25 30.97
N GLU A 125 -29.22 -17.42 30.43
CA GLU A 125 -28.57 -16.42 29.56
C GLU A 125 -29.33 -16.21 28.25
N LYS A 126 -29.73 -17.28 27.56
CA LYS A 126 -30.54 -17.19 26.33
C LYS A 126 -31.91 -16.54 26.55
N ILE A 127 -32.52 -16.79 27.71
CA ILE A 127 -33.78 -16.16 28.10
C ILE A 127 -33.55 -14.68 28.44
N ALA A 128 -32.46 -14.36 29.16
CA ALA A 128 -32.08 -12.99 29.48
C ALA A 128 -31.78 -12.16 28.22
N ASP A 129 -31.08 -12.73 27.24
CA ASP A 129 -30.78 -12.08 25.95
C ASP A 129 -32.08 -11.79 25.17
N LYS A 130 -33.01 -12.76 25.12
CA LYS A 130 -34.32 -12.54 24.50
C LYS A 130 -35.13 -11.45 25.20
N ILE A 131 -35.15 -11.44 26.54
CA ILE A 131 -35.86 -10.42 27.33
C ILE A 131 -35.22 -9.05 27.12
N SER A 132 -33.89 -8.98 27.08
CA SER A 132 -33.13 -7.75 26.79
C SER A 132 -33.46 -7.21 25.39
N MET A 133 -33.44 -8.08 24.38
CA MET A 133 -33.79 -7.71 23.01
C MET A 133 -35.26 -7.29 22.89
N LEU A 134 -36.16 -7.94 23.63
CA LEU A 134 -37.57 -7.58 23.67
C LEU A 134 -37.79 -6.19 24.30
N LYS A 135 -37.14 -5.89 25.44
CA LYS A 135 -37.14 -4.56 26.06
C LYS A 135 -36.59 -3.49 25.13
N LYS A 136 -35.51 -3.79 24.39
CA LYS A 136 -34.90 -2.88 23.42
C LYS A 136 -35.82 -2.59 22.23
N LEU A 137 -36.55 -3.59 21.75
CA LEU A 137 -37.40 -3.47 20.56
C LEU A 137 -38.82 -2.96 20.84
N TYR A 138 -39.36 -3.31 22.01
CA TYR A 138 -40.69 -2.97 22.51
C TYR A 138 -40.62 -2.61 24.00
N PRO A 139 -40.29 -1.34 24.34
CA PRO A 139 -40.28 -0.88 25.72
C PRO A 139 -41.62 -1.09 26.44
N ASP A 140 -42.73 -0.99 25.69
CA ASP A 140 -44.09 -1.13 26.21
C ASP A 140 -44.60 -2.58 26.20
N PHE A 141 -43.76 -3.55 25.82
CA PHE A 141 -44.08 -4.99 25.71
C PHE A 141 -45.27 -5.35 24.80
N LYS A 142 -45.79 -4.40 24.01
CA LYS A 142 -46.84 -4.64 23.01
C LYS A 142 -46.21 -5.06 21.68
N ILE A 143 -46.50 -6.28 21.23
CA ILE A 143 -46.03 -6.83 19.95
C ILE A 143 -47.17 -6.72 18.92
N PRO A 144 -47.05 -5.87 17.89
CA PRO A 144 -48.04 -5.74 16.82
C PRO A 144 -48.16 -7.04 16.00
N ASP A 145 -49.40 -7.40 15.66
CA ASP A 145 -49.67 -8.45 14.67
C ASP A 145 -49.28 -7.97 13.27
N THR A 146 -48.67 -8.86 12.49
CA THR A 146 -48.19 -8.60 11.12
C THR A 146 -48.91 -9.43 10.06
N SER A 147 -49.88 -10.27 10.46
CA SER A 147 -50.60 -11.19 9.57
C SER A 147 -51.40 -10.50 8.45
N HIS A 148 -51.90 -9.29 8.72
CA HIS A 148 -52.70 -8.50 7.79
C HIS A 148 -51.87 -7.73 6.75
N ILE A 149 -50.54 -7.71 6.87
CA ILE A 149 -49.67 -6.93 5.98
C ILE A 149 -49.60 -7.61 4.61
N ASN A 150 -50.08 -6.92 3.57
CA ASN A 150 -49.99 -7.40 2.19
C ASN A 150 -48.56 -7.25 1.64
N ILE A 151 -47.81 -8.34 1.63
CA ILE A 151 -46.41 -8.41 1.15
C ILE A 151 -46.23 -8.32 -0.37
N HIS A 152 -47.32 -8.28 -1.16
CA HIS A 152 -47.27 -8.20 -2.63
C HIS A 152 -47.28 -6.75 -3.17
N LYS A 153 -47.29 -5.75 -2.29
CA LYS A 153 -47.12 -4.33 -2.62
C LYS A 153 -45.80 -3.77 -2.08
N LYS A 154 -45.46 -2.55 -2.50
CA LYS A 154 -44.40 -1.78 -1.84
C LYS A 154 -44.85 -1.46 -0.41
N LEU A 155 -44.01 -1.82 0.57
CA LEU A 155 -44.30 -1.63 1.98
C LEU A 155 -43.53 -0.40 2.49
N PRO A 156 -44.07 0.36 3.45
CA PRO A 156 -43.31 1.38 4.15
C PRO A 156 -42.23 0.73 5.03
N ASP A 157 -41.15 1.47 5.29
CA ASP A 157 -40.01 0.99 6.08
C ASP A 157 -40.43 0.49 7.48
N SER A 158 -41.43 1.14 8.08
CA SER A 158 -41.98 0.76 9.39
C SER A 158 -42.58 -0.65 9.39
N GLU A 159 -43.39 -1.01 8.39
CA GLU A 159 -43.99 -2.34 8.26
C GLU A 159 -42.93 -3.41 8.00
N ILE A 160 -41.91 -3.10 7.18
CA ILE A 160 -40.79 -4.01 6.90
C ILE A 160 -39.99 -4.30 8.18
N ILE A 161 -39.67 -3.27 8.95
CA ILE A 161 -38.98 -3.39 10.23
C ILE A 161 -39.85 -4.16 11.23
N GLN A 162 -41.16 -3.91 11.26
CA GLN A 162 -42.11 -4.57 12.15
C GLN A 162 -42.17 -6.08 11.91
N ILE A 163 -42.27 -6.51 10.65
CA ILE A 163 -42.16 -7.94 10.27
C ILE A 163 -40.83 -8.52 10.75
N TYR A 164 -39.72 -7.82 10.54
CA TYR A 164 -38.41 -8.31 10.97
C TYR A 164 -38.30 -8.42 12.51
N LYS A 165 -38.84 -7.47 13.28
CA LYS A 165 -38.89 -7.52 14.75
C LYS A 165 -39.64 -8.76 15.24
N ASN A 166 -40.73 -9.15 14.58
CA ASN A 166 -41.50 -10.34 14.94
C ASN A 166 -40.73 -11.64 14.64
N VAL A 167 -40.00 -11.69 13.52
CA VAL A 167 -39.13 -12.82 13.17
C VAL A 167 -37.94 -12.95 14.13
N ILE A 168 -37.28 -11.84 14.49
CA ILE A 168 -36.07 -11.90 15.33
C ILE A 168 -36.37 -12.27 16.79
N LEU A 169 -37.53 -11.83 17.32
CA LEU A 169 -38.03 -12.26 18.63
C LEU A 169 -38.58 -13.70 18.62
N ALA A 170 -38.63 -14.34 17.46
CA ALA A 170 -39.21 -15.66 17.24
C ALA A 170 -40.72 -15.73 17.57
N VAL A 171 -41.43 -14.61 17.44
CA VAL A 171 -42.90 -14.55 17.45
C VAL A 171 -43.42 -15.22 16.17
N GLU A 172 -42.80 -14.89 15.04
CA GLU A 172 -42.95 -15.60 13.78
C GLU A 172 -41.76 -16.52 13.54
N LYS A 173 -42.01 -17.74 13.03
CA LYS A 173 -40.95 -18.74 12.78
C LYS A 173 -39.98 -18.30 11.68
N SER A 174 -40.47 -17.57 10.69
CA SER A 174 -39.72 -17.11 9.52
C SER A 174 -40.41 -15.91 8.90
N PHE A 175 -39.71 -15.19 8.03
CA PHE A 175 -40.35 -14.19 7.17
C PHE A 175 -41.56 -14.76 6.43
N PRO A 176 -42.57 -13.93 6.11
CA PRO A 176 -43.71 -14.32 5.29
C PRO A 176 -43.26 -15.01 3.98
N LEU A 177 -44.05 -15.97 3.51
CA LEU A 177 -43.78 -16.66 2.25
C LEU A 177 -43.66 -15.65 1.10
N ASN A 178 -42.65 -15.78 0.24
CA ASN A 178 -42.39 -14.85 -0.86
C ASN A 178 -42.06 -13.40 -0.44
N PHE A 179 -41.70 -13.14 0.82
CA PHE A 179 -41.34 -11.81 1.30
C PHE A 179 -40.20 -11.15 0.50
N LEU A 180 -39.26 -11.91 -0.06
CA LEU A 180 -38.19 -11.40 -0.91
C LEU A 180 -38.47 -11.56 -2.42
N LYS A 181 -39.74 -11.71 -2.83
CA LYS A 181 -40.11 -11.78 -4.25
C LYS A 181 -40.37 -10.40 -4.85
N TYR A 182 -41.01 -9.51 -4.09
CA TYR A 182 -41.33 -8.14 -4.49
C TYR A 182 -40.49 -7.14 -3.69
N ASP A 183 -39.93 -6.13 -4.36
CA ASP A 183 -39.12 -5.07 -3.73
C ASP A 183 -37.97 -5.58 -2.86
N ALA A 184 -37.38 -6.71 -3.26
CA ALA A 184 -36.44 -7.48 -2.44
C ALA A 184 -35.19 -6.68 -2.03
N LEU A 185 -34.58 -5.95 -2.98
CA LEU A 185 -33.38 -5.15 -2.74
C LEU A 185 -33.63 -4.07 -1.68
N ASN A 186 -34.78 -3.38 -1.76
CA ASN A 186 -35.16 -2.34 -0.81
C ASN A 186 -35.48 -2.92 0.57
N ARG A 187 -36.27 -4.00 0.64
CA ARG A 187 -36.57 -4.71 1.89
C ARG A 187 -35.30 -5.19 2.58
N CYS A 188 -34.39 -5.82 1.83
CA CYS A 188 -33.10 -6.25 2.34
C CYS A 188 -32.27 -5.07 2.86
N ARG A 189 -32.21 -3.95 2.13
CA ARG A 189 -31.50 -2.73 2.55
C ARG A 189 -32.03 -2.22 3.88
N ILE A 190 -33.36 -2.09 4.03
CA ILE A 190 -33.99 -1.57 5.25
C ILE A 190 -33.70 -2.48 6.44
N ILE A 191 -33.88 -3.79 6.27
CA ILE A 191 -33.64 -4.78 7.34
C ILE A 191 -32.19 -4.79 7.78
N VAL A 192 -31.25 -4.81 6.83
CA VAL A 192 -29.81 -4.85 7.13
C VAL A 192 -29.35 -3.54 7.75
N LYS A 193 -29.86 -2.40 7.28
CA LYS A 193 -29.60 -1.09 7.88
C LYS A 193 -30.07 -1.04 9.33
N PHE A 194 -31.29 -1.50 9.60
CA PHE A 194 -31.83 -1.62 10.97
C PHE A 194 -30.96 -2.54 11.86
N LEU A 195 -30.53 -3.69 11.34
CA LEU A 195 -29.60 -4.56 12.06
C LEU A 195 -28.30 -3.84 12.42
N ILE A 196 -27.66 -3.19 11.45
CA ILE A 196 -26.33 -2.59 11.64
C ILE A 196 -26.40 -1.37 12.57
N GLU A 197 -27.32 -0.45 12.31
CA GLU A 197 -27.38 0.85 13.00
C GLU A 197 -28.08 0.75 14.36
N ILE A 198 -29.18 0.01 14.46
CA ILE A 198 -30.03 -0.02 15.65
C ILE A 198 -29.70 -1.20 16.56
N LEU A 199 -29.60 -2.40 16.00
CA LEU A 199 -29.37 -3.60 16.82
C LEU A 199 -27.92 -3.71 17.26
N LEU A 200 -26.98 -3.65 16.31
CA LEU A 200 -25.55 -3.82 16.55
C LEU A 200 -24.85 -2.51 16.95
N GLY A 201 -25.36 -1.36 16.51
CA GLY A 201 -24.74 -0.06 16.79
C GLY A 201 -23.32 0.06 16.21
N TYR A 202 -23.05 -0.59 15.07
CA TYR A 202 -21.72 -0.62 14.49
C TYR A 202 -21.38 0.68 13.76
N ASP A 203 -20.16 1.16 13.97
CA ASP A 203 -19.55 2.20 13.12
C ASP A 203 -19.33 1.67 11.69
N LEU A 204 -19.67 2.50 10.71
CA LEU A 204 -19.70 2.15 9.29
C LEU A 204 -18.31 1.94 8.69
N ASN A 205 -17.26 2.51 9.29
CA ASN A 205 -15.90 2.51 8.72
C ASN A 205 -15.27 1.10 8.60
N ASN A 206 -15.70 0.14 9.43
CA ASN A 206 -15.10 -1.21 9.50
C ASN A 206 -16.15 -2.34 9.49
N LEU A 207 -17.32 -2.16 8.86
CA LEU A 207 -18.36 -3.19 8.88
C LEU A 207 -17.95 -4.51 8.22
N GLN A 208 -17.14 -4.48 7.16
CA GLN A 208 -16.83 -5.69 6.39
C GLN A 208 -16.07 -6.75 7.18
N SER A 209 -15.25 -6.35 8.17
CA SER A 209 -14.56 -7.31 9.06
C SER A 209 -15.39 -7.70 10.27
N LYS A 210 -16.39 -6.89 10.64
CA LYS A 210 -17.27 -7.14 11.79
C LYS A 210 -18.51 -7.93 11.44
N LEU A 211 -19.14 -7.67 10.30
CA LEU A 211 -20.36 -8.33 9.86
C LEU A 211 -20.02 -9.65 9.17
N THR A 212 -20.20 -10.75 9.89
CA THR A 212 -19.96 -12.11 9.39
C THR A 212 -21.26 -12.80 9.00
N LEU A 213 -21.17 -13.90 8.24
CA LEU A 213 -22.32 -14.76 7.96
C LEU A 213 -22.94 -15.31 9.25
N GLU A 214 -22.12 -15.60 10.26
CA GLU A 214 -22.58 -16.09 11.57
C GLU A 214 -23.47 -15.06 12.28
N ILE A 215 -23.08 -13.77 12.25
CA ILE A 215 -23.91 -12.68 12.78
C ILE A 215 -25.22 -12.60 11.99
N MET A 216 -25.17 -12.68 10.66
CA MET A 216 -26.41 -12.65 9.86
C MET A 216 -27.34 -13.82 10.22
N TYR A 217 -26.81 -15.02 10.46
CA TYR A 217 -27.59 -16.18 10.87
C TYR A 217 -28.14 -16.08 12.30
N SER A 218 -27.36 -15.56 13.25
CA SER A 218 -27.83 -15.37 14.63
C SER A 218 -28.97 -14.37 14.71
N TYR A 219 -28.97 -13.36 13.84
CA TYR A 219 -30.04 -12.36 13.70
C TYR A 219 -31.15 -12.75 12.69
N LYS A 220 -31.29 -14.06 12.38
CA LYS A 220 -32.37 -14.64 11.56
C LYS A 220 -32.44 -14.16 10.10
N LEU A 221 -31.32 -13.70 9.52
CA LEU A 221 -31.26 -13.17 8.16
C LEU A 221 -30.80 -14.17 7.09
N SER A 222 -30.94 -15.48 7.34
CA SER A 222 -30.50 -16.54 6.40
C SER A 222 -31.12 -16.40 5.00
N ASN A 223 -32.36 -15.94 4.89
CA ASN A 223 -33.01 -15.73 3.59
C ASN A 223 -32.38 -14.58 2.80
N ILE A 224 -31.98 -13.49 3.48
CA ILE A 224 -31.26 -12.37 2.86
C ILE A 224 -29.86 -12.82 2.43
N VAL A 225 -29.16 -13.56 3.29
CA VAL A 225 -27.84 -14.12 2.97
C VAL A 225 -27.91 -14.98 1.70
N ARG A 226 -28.92 -15.85 1.60
CA ARG A 226 -29.14 -16.69 0.41
C ARG A 226 -29.48 -15.85 -0.82
N PHE A 227 -30.30 -14.81 -0.68
CA PHE A 227 -30.67 -13.91 -1.78
C PHE A 227 -29.45 -13.23 -2.42
N PHE A 228 -28.44 -12.89 -1.63
CA PHE A 228 -27.17 -12.32 -2.11
C PHE A 228 -26.07 -13.37 -2.32
N ASN A 229 -26.42 -14.64 -2.54
CA ASN A 229 -25.48 -15.74 -2.78
C ASN A 229 -24.33 -15.80 -1.76
N TYR A 230 -24.66 -15.61 -0.47
CA TYR A 230 -23.70 -15.66 0.64
C TYR A 230 -22.61 -14.57 0.60
N SER A 231 -22.78 -13.51 -0.19
CA SER A 231 -21.83 -12.39 -0.29
C SER A 231 -22.19 -11.26 0.67
N ILE A 232 -21.45 -11.15 1.79
CA ILE A 232 -21.54 -10.01 2.71
C ILE A 232 -21.26 -8.69 1.98
N SER A 233 -20.28 -8.67 1.09
CA SER A 233 -19.96 -7.48 0.30
C SER A 233 -21.13 -7.04 -0.58
N ALA A 234 -21.88 -7.97 -1.18
CA ALA A 234 -23.06 -7.63 -1.99
C ALA A 234 -24.21 -7.08 -1.13
N ILE A 235 -24.40 -7.64 0.06
CA ILE A 235 -25.36 -7.13 1.05
C ILE A 235 -24.99 -5.69 1.46
N LEU A 236 -23.73 -5.46 1.80
CA LEU A 236 -23.23 -4.14 2.23
C LEU A 236 -23.27 -3.12 1.09
N GLN A 237 -22.94 -3.50 -0.14
CA GLN A 237 -23.08 -2.65 -1.32
C GLN A 237 -24.55 -2.25 -1.51
N ASN A 238 -25.48 -3.20 -1.51
CA ASN A 238 -26.91 -2.87 -1.60
C ASN A 238 -27.38 -1.95 -0.46
N THR A 239 -26.79 -2.05 0.73
CA THR A 239 -27.20 -1.27 1.90
C THR A 239 -26.59 0.13 1.93
N TYR A 240 -25.29 0.25 1.62
CA TYR A 240 -24.51 1.50 1.65
C TYR A 240 -23.64 1.61 0.38
N PRO A 241 -24.24 1.92 -0.77
CA PRO A 241 -23.54 1.93 -2.06
C PRO A 241 -22.35 2.91 -2.10
N ASP A 242 -22.46 4.03 -1.39
CA ASP A 242 -21.42 5.07 -1.32
C ASP A 242 -20.21 4.68 -0.45
N LEU A 243 -20.40 3.72 0.46
CA LEU A 243 -19.35 3.25 1.37
C LEU A 243 -18.73 1.93 0.90
N TYR A 244 -19.54 1.06 0.29
CA TYR A 244 -19.15 -0.27 -0.17
C TYR A 244 -19.30 -0.40 -1.67
N PRO A 245 -18.25 -0.08 -2.45
CA PRO A 245 -18.35 -0.08 -3.90
C PRO A 245 -18.60 -1.46 -4.51
N LEU A 246 -19.16 -1.47 -5.72
CA LEU A 246 -19.51 -2.68 -6.47
C LEU A 246 -18.35 -3.66 -6.65
N TRP A 247 -17.11 -3.17 -6.81
CA TRP A 247 -15.95 -4.05 -7.00
C TRP A 247 -15.58 -4.90 -5.78
N LEU A 248 -16.14 -4.61 -4.60
CA LEU A 248 -15.93 -5.44 -3.41
C LEU A 248 -16.77 -6.72 -3.38
N THR A 249 -17.78 -6.84 -4.26
CA THR A 249 -18.66 -8.02 -4.32
C THR A 249 -17.99 -9.25 -4.92
N GLY A 250 -16.76 -9.12 -5.43
CA GLY A 250 -16.00 -10.17 -6.10
C GLY A 250 -16.23 -10.24 -7.61
N HIS A 251 -17.37 -9.72 -8.09
CA HIS A 251 -17.71 -9.70 -9.51
C HIS A 251 -18.28 -8.33 -9.91
N ALA A 252 -17.48 -7.55 -10.64
CA ALA A 252 -18.01 -6.40 -11.36
C ALA A 252 -18.75 -6.88 -12.62
N PRO A 253 -19.85 -6.23 -13.04
CA PRO A 253 -20.55 -6.58 -14.27
C PRO A 253 -19.63 -6.55 -15.50
N ASP A 254 -19.98 -7.34 -16.52
CA ASP A 254 -19.24 -7.33 -17.78
C ASP A 254 -19.19 -5.93 -18.39
N GLY A 255 -18.01 -5.54 -18.88
CA GLY A 255 -17.77 -4.20 -19.43
C GLY A 255 -17.70 -3.08 -18.39
N PHE A 256 -17.94 -3.31 -17.09
CA PHE A 256 -17.89 -2.28 -16.05
C PHE A 256 -16.56 -1.51 -16.05
N TRP A 257 -15.44 -2.23 -16.21
CA TRP A 257 -14.10 -1.64 -16.25
C TRP A 257 -13.72 -1.02 -17.59
N ASN A 258 -14.54 -1.17 -18.65
CA ASN A 258 -14.30 -0.45 -19.91
C ASN A 258 -14.59 1.05 -19.73
N ASN A 259 -15.52 1.41 -18.86
CA ASN A 259 -15.77 2.79 -18.51
C ASN A 259 -14.60 3.37 -17.68
N LYS A 260 -13.97 4.43 -18.20
CA LYS A 260 -12.88 5.16 -17.53
C LYS A 260 -13.29 5.70 -16.17
N GLU A 261 -14.50 6.23 -16.05
CA GLU A 261 -14.97 6.84 -14.81
C GLU A 261 -15.03 5.84 -13.66
N ASN A 262 -15.47 4.60 -13.95
CA ASN A 262 -15.51 3.52 -12.96
C ASN A 262 -14.10 3.16 -12.47
N ARG A 263 -13.12 3.11 -13.38
CA ARG A 263 -11.73 2.85 -13.01
C ARG A 263 -11.16 3.97 -12.13
N VAL A 264 -11.40 5.22 -12.52
CA VAL A 264 -10.96 6.40 -11.75
C VAL A 264 -11.59 6.40 -10.36
N LYS A 265 -12.91 6.14 -10.25
CA LYS A 265 -13.62 6.01 -8.97
C LYS A 265 -13.00 4.92 -8.08
N ALA A 266 -12.66 3.77 -8.65
CA ALA A 266 -12.02 2.67 -7.91
C ALA A 266 -10.62 3.02 -7.41
N ILE A 267 -9.81 3.66 -8.24
CA ILE A 267 -8.45 4.08 -7.88
C ILE A 267 -8.50 5.18 -6.80
N LYS A 268 -9.38 6.17 -6.94
CA LYS A 268 -9.58 7.22 -5.92
C LYS A 268 -10.04 6.64 -4.60
N TRP A 269 -11.01 5.72 -4.61
CA TRP A 269 -11.45 5.04 -3.40
C TRP A 269 -10.32 4.27 -2.71
N LEU A 270 -9.47 3.56 -3.48
CA LEU A 270 -8.31 2.86 -2.91
C LEU A 270 -7.36 3.86 -2.21
N VAL A 271 -7.00 4.92 -2.92
CA VAL A 271 -6.04 5.92 -2.42
C VAL A 271 -6.58 6.70 -1.24
N GLU A 272 -7.74 7.35 -1.42
CA GLU A 272 -8.26 8.36 -0.51
C GLU A 272 -8.98 7.73 0.69
N ARG A 273 -9.67 6.60 0.48
CA ARG A 273 -10.47 5.98 1.56
C ARG A 273 -9.81 4.77 2.21
N LYS A 274 -9.15 3.92 1.44
CA LYS A 274 -8.51 2.71 2.01
C LYS A 274 -7.12 2.95 2.53
N LEU A 275 -6.31 3.69 1.77
CA LEU A 275 -4.95 4.04 2.19
C LEU A 275 -4.89 5.39 2.92
N SER A 276 -5.97 6.17 2.90
CA SER A 276 -6.07 7.50 3.52
C SER A 276 -4.93 8.43 3.11
N LEU A 277 -4.52 8.36 1.83
CA LEU A 277 -3.39 9.11 1.30
C LEU A 277 -3.86 10.40 0.65
N ASN A 278 -3.31 11.53 1.11
CA ASN A 278 -3.38 12.79 0.36
C ASN A 278 -2.28 12.82 -0.71
N ILE A 279 -2.56 12.20 -1.85
CA ILE A 279 -1.60 12.04 -2.97
C ILE A 279 -1.00 13.37 -3.43
N SER A 280 -1.77 14.46 -3.43
CA SER A 280 -1.32 15.78 -3.89
C SER A 280 -0.23 16.38 -3.00
N ALA A 281 -0.15 15.97 -1.74
CA ALA A 281 0.88 16.42 -0.81
C ALA A 281 2.18 15.58 -0.89
N LEU A 282 2.14 14.41 -1.53
CA LEU A 282 3.25 13.47 -1.52
C LEU A 282 4.29 13.77 -2.61
N ASN A 283 5.56 13.78 -2.19
CA ASN A 283 6.70 13.91 -3.11
C ASN A 283 6.94 12.60 -3.90
N LYS A 284 6.69 11.46 -3.26
CA LYS A 284 6.81 10.12 -3.83
C LYS A 284 5.68 9.25 -3.31
N ILE A 285 5.03 8.52 -4.21
CA ILE A 285 3.90 7.66 -3.90
C ILE A 285 4.40 6.23 -3.77
N ASN A 286 4.15 5.63 -2.61
CA ASN A 286 4.51 4.25 -2.29
C ASN A 286 3.27 3.35 -2.33
N ILE A 287 2.62 3.30 -3.49
CA ILE A 287 1.52 2.34 -3.74
C ILE A 287 2.09 1.21 -4.58
N THR A 288 1.72 -0.02 -4.23
CA THR A 288 2.18 -1.25 -4.85
C THR A 288 1.02 -2.02 -5.47
N GLU A 289 1.32 -2.98 -6.34
CA GLU A 289 0.31 -3.90 -6.87
C GLU A 289 -0.45 -4.64 -5.76
N LYS A 290 0.23 -4.95 -4.65
CA LYS A 290 -0.39 -5.64 -3.51
C LYS A 290 -1.54 -4.83 -2.92
N ASP A 291 -1.45 -3.51 -2.92
CA ASP A 291 -2.51 -2.63 -2.40
C ASP A 291 -3.78 -2.76 -3.24
N PHE A 292 -3.65 -2.92 -4.56
CA PHE A 292 -4.80 -3.20 -5.44
C PHE A 292 -5.37 -4.59 -5.17
N ILE A 293 -4.52 -5.62 -5.08
CA ILE A 293 -4.94 -7.01 -4.90
C ILE A 293 -5.66 -7.20 -3.56
N LEU A 294 -5.07 -6.73 -2.46
CA LEU A 294 -5.62 -6.87 -1.11
C LEU A 294 -6.97 -6.14 -0.92
N ASN A 295 -7.26 -5.14 -1.76
CA ASN A 295 -8.49 -4.37 -1.72
C ASN A 295 -9.49 -4.73 -2.83
N GLY A 296 -9.39 -5.93 -3.41
CA GLY A 296 -10.38 -6.45 -4.38
C GLY A 296 -10.28 -5.84 -5.79
N LEU A 297 -9.22 -5.10 -6.09
CA LEU A 297 -8.99 -4.47 -7.40
C LEU A 297 -8.02 -5.27 -8.29
N SER A 298 -7.79 -6.55 -7.97
CA SER A 298 -6.89 -7.44 -8.71
C SER A 298 -7.24 -7.54 -10.20
N TYR A 299 -8.53 -7.75 -10.52
CA TYR A 299 -8.99 -7.87 -11.91
C TYR A 299 -8.81 -6.56 -12.69
N LEU A 300 -9.23 -5.43 -12.10
CA LEU A 300 -9.03 -4.09 -12.67
C LEU A 300 -7.54 -3.88 -12.98
N PHE A 301 -6.68 -4.11 -11.99
CA PHE A 301 -5.25 -3.87 -12.12
C PHE A 301 -4.66 -4.71 -13.25
N LYS A 302 -4.87 -6.03 -13.23
CA LYS A 302 -4.28 -6.96 -14.21
C LYS A 302 -4.78 -6.74 -15.63
N GLN A 303 -6.07 -6.50 -15.81
CA GLN A 303 -6.66 -6.42 -17.15
C GLN A 303 -6.48 -5.05 -17.81
N LYS A 304 -6.51 -3.95 -17.03
CA LYS A 304 -6.53 -2.59 -17.60
C LYS A 304 -5.20 -1.86 -17.53
N TYR A 305 -4.35 -2.17 -16.55
CA TYR A 305 -3.15 -1.37 -16.30
C TYR A 305 -1.87 -2.18 -16.30
N ASN A 306 -1.83 -3.26 -15.53
CA ASN A 306 -0.63 -4.04 -15.20
C ASN A 306 0.57 -3.15 -14.78
N SER A 307 0.27 -1.97 -14.22
CA SER A 307 1.22 -0.91 -13.92
C SER A 307 0.59 0.10 -12.97
N VAL A 308 1.16 0.25 -11.78
CA VAL A 308 0.71 1.22 -10.77
C VAL A 308 0.82 2.66 -11.30
N PRO A 309 1.95 3.10 -11.90
CA PRO A 309 2.04 4.45 -12.46
C PRO A 309 0.93 4.76 -13.47
N ARG A 310 0.59 3.82 -14.36
CA ARG A 310 -0.46 4.02 -15.36
C ARG A 310 -1.84 4.20 -14.73
N ALA A 311 -2.15 3.39 -13.71
CA ALA A 311 -3.39 3.52 -12.96
C ALA A 311 -3.48 4.88 -12.26
N LEU A 312 -2.43 5.27 -11.53
CA LEU A 312 -2.42 6.54 -10.79
C LEU A 312 -2.51 7.76 -11.71
N LEU A 313 -1.79 7.77 -12.83
CA LEU A 313 -1.84 8.88 -13.79
C LEU A 313 -3.20 9.01 -14.48
N GLU A 314 -3.95 7.91 -14.64
CA GLU A 314 -5.32 7.98 -15.16
C GLU A 314 -6.29 8.63 -14.16
N ALA A 315 -6.13 8.36 -12.86
CA ALA A 315 -6.98 8.91 -11.80
C ALA A 315 -6.56 10.32 -11.35
N TYR A 316 -5.26 10.63 -11.43
CA TYR A 316 -4.66 11.90 -11.01
C TYR A 316 -3.73 12.43 -12.11
N PRO A 317 -4.27 13.06 -13.17
CA PRO A 317 -3.48 13.54 -14.31
C PRO A 317 -2.44 14.62 -13.96
N LEU A 318 -2.61 15.32 -12.84
CA LEU A 318 -1.69 16.37 -12.37
C LEU A 318 -0.40 15.81 -11.77
N LEU A 319 -0.36 14.51 -11.45
CA LEU A 319 0.85 13.87 -10.92
C LEU A 319 1.93 13.79 -11.99
N LYS A 320 3.18 13.93 -11.55
CA LYS A 320 4.33 13.71 -12.40
C LYS A 320 4.67 12.21 -12.45
N PRO A 321 5.04 11.66 -13.62
CA PRO A 321 5.30 10.23 -13.77
C PRO A 321 6.32 9.66 -12.78
N TRP A 322 7.36 10.42 -12.44
CA TRP A 322 8.39 10.04 -11.47
C TRP A 322 7.91 10.01 -10.01
N GLN A 323 6.78 10.65 -9.68
CA GLN A 323 6.17 10.53 -8.35
C GLN A 323 5.52 9.16 -8.14
N CYS A 324 5.00 8.56 -9.22
CA CYS A 324 4.20 7.34 -9.17
C CYS A 324 5.04 6.06 -9.23
N GLY A 325 6.33 6.14 -9.60
CA GLY A 325 7.22 4.99 -9.70
C GLY A 325 8.42 5.25 -10.60
N SER A 326 9.14 4.18 -10.94
CA SER A 326 10.25 4.27 -11.90
C SER A 326 9.73 4.52 -13.31
N VAL A 327 10.33 5.49 -13.99
CA VAL A 327 10.08 5.75 -15.41
C VAL A 327 11.16 5.06 -16.26
N PRO A 328 10.88 4.74 -17.55
CA PRO A 328 11.87 4.24 -18.48
C PRO A 328 13.06 5.20 -18.64
N PHE A 329 14.25 4.69 -18.97
CA PHE A 329 15.41 5.55 -19.16
C PHE A 329 15.20 6.58 -20.29
N SER A 330 14.52 6.18 -21.37
CA SER A 330 14.18 7.05 -22.50
C SER A 330 13.25 8.21 -22.15
N TYR A 331 12.56 8.16 -21.00
CA TYR A 331 11.72 9.27 -20.52
C TYR A 331 12.57 10.46 -20.09
N TRP A 332 13.80 10.22 -19.61
CA TRP A 332 14.70 11.26 -19.15
C TRP A 332 15.44 11.92 -20.31
N ASP A 333 14.72 12.64 -21.16
CA ASP A 333 15.30 13.68 -22.02
C ASP A 333 15.73 14.90 -21.17
N ASP A 334 16.38 15.89 -21.77
CA ASP A 334 16.92 17.04 -21.04
C ASP A 334 15.81 17.94 -20.49
N GLN A 335 14.67 18.02 -21.18
CA GLN A 335 13.51 18.80 -20.77
C GLN A 335 12.85 18.19 -19.53
N ASN A 336 12.50 16.91 -19.57
CA ASN A 336 11.86 16.20 -18.46
C ASN A 336 12.79 16.12 -17.24
N ALA A 337 14.09 15.96 -17.46
CA ALA A 337 15.08 15.99 -16.39
C ALA A 337 15.14 17.37 -15.70
N ALA A 338 15.20 18.44 -16.49
CA ALA A 338 15.17 19.82 -15.98
C ALA A 338 13.88 20.11 -15.21
N ASP A 339 12.73 19.74 -15.77
CA ASP A 339 11.41 19.94 -15.16
C ASP A 339 11.27 19.19 -13.83
N ALA A 340 11.79 17.97 -13.75
CA ALA A 340 11.78 17.17 -12.52
C ALA A 340 12.63 17.81 -11.40
N VAL A 341 13.82 18.29 -11.76
CA VAL A 341 14.72 18.96 -10.82
C VAL A 341 14.13 20.30 -10.35
N ASN A 342 13.59 21.10 -11.28
CA ASN A 342 12.90 22.36 -10.97
C ASN A 342 11.69 22.14 -10.07
N TRP A 343 10.88 21.12 -10.36
CA TRP A 343 9.74 20.74 -9.54
C TRP A 343 10.14 20.37 -8.11
N MET A 344 11.22 19.59 -7.94
CA MET A 344 11.75 19.24 -6.62
C MET A 344 12.18 20.48 -5.82
N PHE A 345 12.94 21.39 -6.43
CA PHE A 345 13.40 22.59 -5.74
C PHE A 345 12.25 23.55 -5.41
N LYS A 346 11.25 23.66 -6.28
CA LYS A 346 10.03 24.43 -6.01
C LYS A 346 9.25 23.85 -4.82
N ARG A 347 9.18 22.52 -4.69
CA ARG A 347 8.53 21.85 -3.55
C ARG A 347 9.29 22.02 -2.24
N LEU A 348 10.61 22.14 -2.30
CA LEU A 348 11.47 22.41 -1.14
C LEU A 348 11.53 23.89 -0.76
N ASP A 349 10.91 24.78 -1.56
CA ASP A 349 11.02 26.23 -1.44
C ASP A 349 12.48 26.72 -1.44
N TRP A 350 13.31 26.13 -2.30
CA TRP A 350 14.72 26.47 -2.40
C TRP A 350 14.98 27.47 -3.52
N ASN A 351 15.56 28.61 -3.16
CA ASN A 351 16.09 29.56 -4.15
C ASN A 351 17.30 28.92 -4.88
N PRO A 352 17.32 28.92 -6.23
CA PRO A 352 18.44 28.44 -7.02
C PRO A 352 19.80 29.01 -6.56
N ASP A 353 19.87 30.29 -6.19
CA ASP A 353 21.13 30.94 -5.79
C ASP A 353 21.74 30.34 -4.51
N GLY A 354 20.91 29.70 -3.66
CA GLY A 354 21.32 29.04 -2.43
C GLY A 354 21.75 27.57 -2.60
N LEU A 355 21.59 26.98 -3.79
CA LEU A 355 21.86 25.55 -4.03
C LEU A 355 23.31 25.14 -3.68
N PRO A 356 24.37 25.91 -4.02
CA PRO A 356 25.74 25.55 -3.63
C PRO A 356 25.90 25.46 -2.11
N SER A 357 25.26 26.35 -1.35
CA SER A 357 25.30 26.32 0.10
C SER A 357 24.58 25.09 0.65
N LYS A 358 23.38 24.77 0.14
CA LYS A 358 22.61 23.56 0.51
C LYS A 358 23.37 22.27 0.23
N TYR A 359 24.14 22.23 -0.85
CA TYR A 359 25.04 21.11 -1.14
C TYR A 359 26.17 21.00 -0.12
N LYS A 360 26.82 22.12 0.21
CA LYS A 360 27.92 22.14 1.19
C LYS A 360 27.49 21.77 2.61
N THR A 361 26.31 22.20 3.05
CA THR A 361 25.74 21.84 4.36
C THR A 361 25.27 20.39 4.40
N GLY A 362 25.16 19.71 3.26
CA GLY A 362 24.71 18.33 3.14
C GLY A 362 23.19 18.18 3.08
N GLU A 363 22.43 19.28 3.05
CA GLU A 363 20.97 19.26 2.86
C GLU A 363 20.58 18.77 1.46
N LEU A 364 21.33 19.18 0.44
CA LEU A 364 21.24 18.63 -0.91
C LEU A 364 22.17 17.43 -1.03
N ASN A 365 21.60 16.23 -0.94
CA ASN A 365 22.32 14.97 -1.02
C ASN A 365 21.54 13.94 -1.86
N ARG A 366 22.09 12.72 -2.01
CA ARG A 366 21.43 11.64 -2.77
C ARG A 366 20.05 11.29 -2.23
N LYS A 367 19.85 11.31 -0.90
CA LYS A 367 18.55 11.01 -0.27
C LYS A 367 17.49 12.05 -0.65
N THR A 368 17.88 13.32 -0.83
CA THR A 368 16.99 14.38 -1.30
C THR A 368 16.35 13.97 -2.63
N PHE A 369 17.12 13.52 -3.63
CA PHE A 369 16.55 13.03 -4.88
C PHE A 369 15.67 11.78 -4.70
N SER A 370 16.09 10.83 -3.86
CA SER A 370 15.33 9.61 -3.61
C SER A 370 13.97 9.85 -2.96
N GLN A 371 13.85 10.85 -2.07
CA GLN A 371 12.60 11.24 -1.41
C GLN A 371 11.56 11.80 -2.39
N PHE A 372 12.00 12.32 -3.53
CA PHE A 372 11.16 12.89 -4.59
C PHE A 372 10.97 11.94 -5.78
N GLY A 373 11.39 10.68 -5.65
CA GLY A 373 11.30 9.69 -6.74
C GLY A 373 12.34 9.88 -7.86
N LEU A 374 13.32 10.76 -7.66
CA LEU A 374 14.32 11.15 -8.66
C LEU A 374 15.65 10.38 -8.55
N ALA A 375 15.71 9.31 -7.76
CA ALA A 375 16.90 8.47 -7.64
C ALA A 375 17.36 7.93 -9.01
N GLY A 376 16.42 7.42 -9.81
CA GLY A 376 16.74 6.90 -11.15
C GLY A 376 17.28 7.97 -12.09
N LEU A 377 16.76 9.20 -12.02
CA LEU A 377 17.28 10.32 -12.79
C LEU A 377 18.73 10.64 -12.38
N PHE A 378 18.95 10.86 -11.08
CA PHE A 378 20.25 11.24 -10.54
C PHE A 378 21.32 10.18 -10.78
N GLU A 379 20.99 8.91 -10.56
CA GLU A 379 21.93 7.79 -10.65
C GLU A 379 22.16 7.34 -12.09
N LYS A 380 21.09 7.12 -12.87
CA LYS A 380 21.23 6.53 -14.21
C LYS A 380 21.58 7.56 -15.27
N LYS A 381 20.90 8.71 -15.28
CA LYS A 381 21.15 9.75 -16.31
C LYS A 381 22.38 10.57 -16.01
N PHE A 382 22.51 11.03 -14.76
CA PHE A 382 23.60 11.95 -14.39
C PHE A 382 24.78 11.28 -13.69
N ASN A 383 24.78 9.95 -13.53
CA ASN A 383 25.87 9.19 -12.90
C ASN A 383 26.29 9.76 -11.53
N CYS A 384 25.30 10.08 -10.69
CA CYS A 384 25.48 10.69 -9.37
C CYS A 384 26.20 12.06 -9.38
N ASN A 385 26.20 12.77 -10.50
CA ASN A 385 26.85 14.06 -10.64
C ASN A 385 25.87 15.22 -10.36
N PHE A 386 26.08 15.90 -9.22
CA PHE A 386 25.27 17.05 -8.80
C PHE A 386 25.33 18.21 -9.78
N TYR A 387 26.53 18.56 -10.27
CA TYR A 387 26.68 19.65 -11.23
C TYR A 387 25.89 19.38 -12.51
N LYS A 388 26.04 18.20 -13.13
CA LYS A 388 25.31 17.86 -14.36
C LYS A 388 23.79 17.93 -14.15
N THR A 389 23.32 17.44 -13.02
CA THR A 389 21.89 17.45 -12.65
C THR A 389 21.36 18.89 -12.53
N ILE A 390 22.08 19.76 -11.83
CA ILE A 390 21.67 21.14 -11.59
C ILE A 390 21.84 21.99 -12.84
N ASN A 391 22.93 21.80 -13.59
CA ASN A 391 23.19 22.50 -14.85
C ASN A 391 22.19 22.12 -15.94
N CYS A 392 21.61 20.93 -15.89
CA CYS A 392 20.48 20.57 -16.77
C CYS A 392 19.25 21.46 -16.49
N ALA A 393 18.95 21.74 -15.21
CA ALA A 393 17.82 22.58 -14.82
C ALA A 393 18.10 24.09 -14.93
N TYR A 394 19.35 24.50 -14.71
CA TYR A 394 19.81 25.89 -14.77
C TYR A 394 21.10 25.99 -15.61
N PRO A 395 21.01 25.88 -16.94
CA PRO A 395 22.18 25.89 -17.81
C PRO A 395 23.05 27.14 -17.64
N GLY A 396 24.34 26.94 -17.37
CA GLY A 396 25.34 28.01 -17.30
C GLY A 396 25.25 28.90 -16.05
N LYS A 397 24.33 28.63 -15.12
CA LYS A 397 24.15 29.43 -13.90
C LYS A 397 25.21 29.15 -12.83
N PHE A 398 25.73 27.94 -12.78
CA PHE A 398 26.68 27.47 -11.77
C PHE A 398 27.93 26.88 -12.41
N PHE A 399 28.97 26.71 -11.60
CA PHE A 399 30.24 26.11 -12.03
C PHE A 399 30.44 24.70 -11.43
N GLU A 400 31.22 23.86 -12.13
CA GLU A 400 31.46 22.45 -11.78
C GLU A 400 31.98 22.28 -10.34
N TRP A 401 32.88 23.17 -9.93
CA TRP A 401 33.55 23.14 -8.63
C TRP A 401 32.69 23.60 -7.45
N GLU A 402 31.49 24.15 -7.70
CA GLU A 402 30.56 24.55 -6.64
C GLU A 402 29.82 23.35 -6.03
N PHE A 403 29.72 22.24 -6.77
CA PHE A 403 28.95 21.05 -6.38
C PHE A 403 29.76 19.76 -6.28
N GLN A 404 31.04 19.74 -6.65
CA GLN A 404 31.86 18.55 -6.51
C GLN A 404 33.36 18.88 -6.57
N THR A 405 34.19 17.94 -6.11
CA THR A 405 35.63 17.99 -6.32
C THR A 405 35.92 17.63 -7.77
N VAL A 406 36.53 18.55 -8.51
CA VAL A 406 37.00 18.30 -9.87
C VAL A 406 38.41 17.71 -9.85
N PRO A 407 38.76 16.79 -10.79
CA PRO A 407 40.08 16.17 -10.85
C PRO A 407 41.17 17.19 -11.20
N ASP A 408 42.42 16.90 -10.86
CA ASP A 408 43.54 17.81 -11.13
C ASP A 408 43.70 18.12 -12.63
N SER A 409 43.41 17.15 -13.51
CA SER A 409 43.43 17.32 -14.97
C SER A 409 42.44 18.39 -15.47
N PHE A 410 41.34 18.64 -14.75
CA PHE A 410 40.39 19.70 -15.07
C PHE A 410 41.07 21.07 -15.05
N TRP A 411 42.00 21.28 -14.11
CA TRP A 411 42.72 22.55 -13.95
C TRP A 411 43.91 22.72 -14.90
N GLN A 412 44.26 21.69 -15.66
CA GLN A 412 45.28 21.79 -16.71
C GLN A 412 44.73 22.47 -17.97
N ASN A 413 43.41 22.55 -18.14
CA ASN A 413 42.78 23.28 -19.25
C ASN A 413 42.81 24.81 -18.98
N PRO A 414 43.46 25.62 -19.84
CA PRO A 414 43.51 27.07 -19.71
C PRO A 414 42.13 27.74 -19.61
N GLU A 415 41.10 27.19 -20.26
CA GLU A 415 39.76 27.75 -20.26
C GLU A 415 39.12 27.70 -18.87
N ASN A 416 39.34 26.62 -18.12
CA ASN A 416 38.83 26.48 -16.76
C ASN A 416 39.50 27.48 -15.80
N ILE A 417 40.73 27.91 -16.09
CA ILE A 417 41.44 28.96 -15.35
C ILE A 417 40.85 30.35 -15.63
N ILE A 418 40.35 30.57 -16.84
CA ILE A 418 39.64 31.82 -17.17
C ILE A 418 38.27 31.81 -16.48
N ARG A 419 37.54 30.69 -16.55
CA ARG A 419 36.24 30.56 -15.87
C ARG A 419 36.34 30.79 -14.37
N ILE A 420 37.38 30.28 -13.71
CA ILE A 420 37.56 30.53 -12.26
C ILE A 420 37.91 31.99 -11.96
N LYS A 421 38.69 32.63 -12.83
CA LYS A 421 39.02 34.06 -12.74
C LYS A 421 37.75 34.91 -12.83
N ASP A 422 36.90 34.64 -13.81
CA ASP A 422 35.65 35.36 -14.03
C ASP A 422 34.69 35.12 -12.85
N TRP A 423 34.58 33.88 -12.37
CA TRP A 423 33.76 33.55 -11.19
C TRP A 423 34.23 34.26 -9.91
N LEU A 424 35.54 34.28 -9.64
CA LEU A 424 36.10 35.02 -8.50
C LEU A 424 35.72 36.50 -8.59
N SER A 425 35.88 37.10 -9.78
CA SER A 425 35.56 38.51 -10.01
C SER A 425 34.11 38.87 -9.71
N TYR A 426 33.17 37.95 -10.02
CA TYR A 426 31.75 38.12 -9.78
C TYR A 426 31.36 38.00 -8.30
N LYS A 427 32.05 37.15 -7.51
CA LYS A 427 31.73 36.93 -6.09
C LYS A 427 32.01 38.13 -5.18
N LYS A 428 32.57 39.24 -5.71
CA LYS A 428 32.91 40.47 -4.96
C LYS A 428 33.70 40.15 -3.68
N ILE A 429 34.57 39.16 -3.73
CA ILE A 429 35.50 38.86 -2.63
C ILE A 429 36.29 40.15 -2.37
N ASP A 430 36.30 40.64 -1.13
CA ASP A 430 37.06 41.84 -0.80
C ASP A 430 38.55 41.53 -0.87
N TYR A 431 39.13 41.84 -2.02
CA TYR A 431 40.51 41.55 -2.31
C TYR A 431 41.50 42.51 -1.64
N SER A 432 41.04 43.53 -0.91
CA SER A 432 41.92 44.50 -0.25
C SER A 432 42.80 43.87 0.83
N ARG A 433 42.35 42.75 1.41
CA ARG A 433 43.11 41.95 2.38
C ARG A 433 43.49 40.62 1.74
N ASN A 434 44.76 40.50 1.31
CA ASN A 434 45.32 39.29 0.71
C ASN A 434 45.00 38.00 1.50
N GLU A 435 44.83 38.09 2.82
CA GLU A 435 44.54 36.95 3.71
C GLU A 435 43.09 36.44 3.57
N ALA A 436 42.09 37.33 3.47
CA ALA A 436 40.67 36.97 3.40
C ALA A 436 40.32 36.22 2.09
N VAL A 437 40.98 36.58 0.99
CA VAL A 437 40.87 35.90 -0.31
C VAL A 437 41.32 34.44 -0.18
N THR A 438 42.45 34.20 0.49
CA THR A 438 42.96 32.84 0.75
C THR A 438 41.97 32.05 1.60
N GLU A 439 41.48 32.60 2.70
CA GLU A 439 40.53 31.90 3.59
C GLU A 439 39.19 31.59 2.92
N GLU A 440 38.66 32.50 2.10
CA GLU A 440 37.39 32.28 1.41
C GLU A 440 37.54 31.27 0.27
N ILE A 441 38.64 31.30 -0.48
CA ILE A 441 38.95 30.31 -1.51
C ILE A 441 39.27 28.93 -0.88
N LEU A 442 39.96 28.90 0.27
CA LEU A 442 40.24 27.69 1.05
C LEU A 442 38.98 26.93 1.47
N LYS A 443 37.83 27.62 1.62
CA LYS A 443 36.52 27.00 1.89
C LYS A 443 35.99 26.16 0.73
N TYR A 444 36.53 26.30 -0.48
CA TYR A 444 36.07 25.56 -1.64
C TYR A 444 36.96 24.34 -1.89
N LYS A 445 36.32 23.17 -2.07
CA LYS A 445 37.03 21.89 -2.26
C LYS A 445 37.97 21.88 -3.46
N PHE A 446 37.74 22.73 -4.47
CA PHE A 446 38.65 22.84 -5.62
C PHE A 446 40.02 23.46 -5.28
N TYR A 447 40.13 24.23 -4.20
CA TYR A 447 41.36 24.91 -3.86
C TYR A 447 42.54 23.95 -3.77
N LYS A 448 42.35 22.77 -3.16
CA LYS A 448 43.41 21.77 -3.01
C LYS A 448 43.88 21.18 -4.35
N SER A 449 42.96 20.86 -5.26
CA SER A 449 43.31 20.33 -6.59
C SER A 449 43.93 21.42 -7.48
N PHE A 450 43.37 22.62 -7.46
CA PHE A 450 43.93 23.78 -8.13
C PHE A 450 45.34 24.11 -7.61
N TYR A 451 45.52 24.22 -6.30
CA TYR A 451 46.80 24.50 -5.66
C TYR A 451 47.87 23.44 -5.99
N ARG A 452 47.49 22.16 -6.05
CA ARG A 452 48.41 21.06 -6.40
C ARG A 452 48.97 21.19 -7.82
N VAL A 453 48.13 21.60 -8.78
CA VAL A 453 48.55 21.84 -10.18
C VAL A 453 49.45 23.07 -10.28
N TYR A 454 49.22 24.09 -9.44
CA TYR A 454 49.94 25.36 -9.48
C TYR A 454 50.92 25.54 -8.30
N LYS A 455 51.55 24.43 -7.87
CA LYS A 455 52.26 24.10 -6.61
C LYS A 455 53.32 25.07 -6.03
N ASN A 456 53.54 26.24 -6.62
CA ASN A 456 54.38 27.27 -6.03
C ASN A 456 53.48 28.34 -5.39
N VAL A 457 53.48 28.43 -4.06
CA VAL A 457 52.79 29.48 -3.28
C VAL A 457 53.08 30.87 -3.86
N SER A 458 54.30 31.10 -4.35
CA SER A 458 54.69 32.33 -5.06
C SER A 458 53.94 32.53 -6.39
N HIS A 459 53.78 31.50 -7.21
CA HIS A 459 53.10 31.57 -8.51
C HIS A 459 51.58 31.59 -8.40
N PHE A 460 50.99 30.86 -7.45
CA PHE A 460 49.56 30.94 -7.14
C PHE A 460 49.22 32.32 -6.60
N LYS A 461 49.97 32.83 -5.60
CA LYS A 461 49.83 34.19 -5.09
C LYS A 461 50.01 35.20 -6.22
N HIS A 462 50.99 35.03 -7.11
CA HIS A 462 51.16 35.92 -8.25
C HIS A 462 50.02 35.83 -9.29
N THR A 463 49.40 34.66 -9.48
CA THR A 463 48.30 34.44 -10.43
C THR A 463 46.98 34.98 -9.86
N VAL A 464 46.67 34.71 -8.59
CA VAL A 464 45.53 35.29 -7.86
C VAL A 464 45.72 36.79 -7.69
N ASN A 465 46.93 37.27 -7.38
CA ASN A 465 47.23 38.70 -7.32
C ASN A 465 47.22 39.35 -8.70
N SER A 466 47.61 38.66 -9.78
CA SER A 466 47.45 39.20 -11.13
C SER A 466 45.97 39.27 -11.52
N ILE A 467 45.17 38.29 -11.11
CA ILE A 467 43.71 38.31 -11.27
C ILE A 467 43.13 39.50 -10.50
N HIS A 468 43.56 39.72 -9.26
CA HIS A 468 43.16 40.86 -8.45
C HIS A 468 43.62 42.20 -9.03
N HIS A 469 44.86 42.30 -9.52
CA HIS A 469 45.41 43.52 -10.10
C HIS A 469 44.70 43.87 -11.41
N GLU A 470 44.42 42.88 -12.26
CA GLU A 470 43.65 43.08 -13.49
C GLU A 470 42.18 43.41 -13.22
N TYR A 471 41.55 42.75 -12.23
CA TYR A 471 40.19 43.11 -11.79
C TYR A 471 40.16 44.52 -11.22
N SER A 472 41.07 44.87 -10.32
CA SER A 472 41.18 46.22 -9.74
C SER A 472 41.46 47.27 -10.80
N ARG A 473 42.27 46.96 -11.82
CA ARG A 473 42.51 47.85 -12.96
C ARG A 473 41.25 47.99 -13.81
N SER A 474 40.58 46.89 -14.16
CA SER A 474 39.34 46.88 -14.94
C SER A 474 38.18 47.55 -14.19
N HIS A 475 38.10 47.38 -12.87
CA HIS A 475 37.12 47.97 -11.99
C HIS A 475 37.40 49.46 -11.74
N LYS A 476 38.66 49.87 -11.52
CA LYS A 476 39.04 51.30 -11.47
C LYS A 476 38.78 51.99 -12.81
N ILE A 477 39.02 51.30 -13.92
CA ILE A 477 38.67 51.76 -15.27
C ILE A 477 37.15 51.89 -15.37
N TYR A 478 36.37 50.86 -15.03
CA TYR A 478 34.90 50.89 -15.01
C TYR A 478 34.34 52.01 -14.14
N MET A 479 34.85 52.20 -12.92
CA MET A 479 34.41 53.26 -12.00
C MET A 479 34.82 54.65 -12.49
N ARG A 480 36.02 54.81 -13.09
CA ARG A 480 36.41 56.06 -13.78
C ARG A 480 35.50 56.35 -14.96
N TRP A 481 35.11 55.32 -15.72
CA TRP A 481 34.20 55.45 -16.86
C TRP A 481 32.77 55.74 -16.42
N GLN A 482 32.25 55.09 -15.37
CA GLN A 482 30.97 55.46 -14.77
C GLN A 482 30.99 56.91 -14.29
N LYS A 483 32.12 57.38 -13.74
CA LYS A 483 32.29 58.77 -13.30
C LYS A 483 32.40 59.76 -14.47
N LEU A 484 33.01 59.36 -15.59
CA LEU A 484 33.03 60.14 -16.84
C LEU A 484 31.63 60.18 -17.48
N LEU A 485 30.94 59.04 -17.57
CA LEU A 485 29.58 58.91 -18.07
C LEU A 485 28.55 59.64 -17.17
N SER A 486 28.77 59.69 -15.85
CA SER A 486 27.93 60.46 -14.93
C SER A 486 28.17 61.97 -15.04
N ASN A 487 29.33 62.39 -15.57
CA ASN A 487 29.70 63.79 -15.76
C ASN A 487 29.32 64.32 -17.15
N GLU A 488 29.08 63.46 -18.14
CA GLU A 488 28.57 63.85 -19.46
C GLU A 488 27.03 63.86 -19.46
N LYS A 489 26.45 65.05 -19.32
CA LYS A 489 24.99 65.26 -19.38
C LYS A 489 24.38 65.21 -20.80
N SER A 490 25.15 64.95 -21.86
CA SER A 490 24.62 64.97 -23.24
C SER A 490 24.46 63.57 -23.86
N LYS A 491 23.22 63.21 -24.18
CA LYS A 491 22.84 62.01 -24.93
C LYS A 491 23.38 62.08 -26.37
N THR A 492 24.32 61.22 -26.75
CA THR A 492 24.55 60.86 -28.16
C THR A 492 24.90 59.37 -28.31
N SER A 493 24.11 58.65 -29.11
CA SER A 493 24.21 57.19 -29.29
C SER A 493 25.47 56.73 -30.05
N ALA A 494 26.13 57.62 -30.79
CA ALA A 494 27.35 57.30 -31.55
C ALA A 494 28.56 57.07 -30.64
N LEU A 495 28.68 57.83 -29.54
CA LEU A 495 29.74 57.64 -28.55
C LEU A 495 29.56 56.28 -27.85
N ASN A 496 28.33 55.95 -27.46
CA ASN A 496 28.00 54.64 -26.87
C ASN A 496 28.28 53.47 -27.83
N PHE A 497 28.03 53.62 -29.13
CA PHE A 497 28.30 52.60 -30.14
C PHE A 497 29.81 52.40 -30.39
N LEU A 498 30.58 53.49 -30.50
CA LEU A 498 32.03 53.44 -30.61
C LEU A 498 32.67 52.90 -29.33
N ILE A 499 32.16 53.26 -28.15
CA ILE A 499 32.60 52.76 -26.85
C ILE A 499 32.31 51.25 -26.73
N TYR A 500 31.15 50.76 -27.16
CA TYR A 500 30.86 49.32 -27.19
C TYR A 500 31.76 48.57 -28.16
N GLY A 501 32.05 49.14 -29.34
CA GLY A 501 32.96 48.56 -30.33
C GLY A 501 34.41 48.48 -29.84
N PHE A 502 34.93 49.57 -29.26
CA PHE A 502 36.29 49.62 -28.70
C PHE A 502 36.42 48.75 -27.45
N TYR A 503 35.41 48.72 -26.59
CA TYR A 503 35.39 47.89 -25.37
C TYR A 503 35.30 46.41 -25.73
N SER A 504 34.46 46.03 -26.70
CA SER A 504 34.42 44.67 -27.26
C SER A 504 35.78 44.25 -27.81
N GLY A 505 36.45 45.13 -28.57
CA GLY A 505 37.78 44.89 -29.11
C GLY A 505 38.88 44.79 -28.04
N MET A 506 38.88 45.65 -27.03
CA MET A 506 39.82 45.58 -25.91
C MET A 506 39.59 44.33 -25.05
N VAL A 507 38.34 43.97 -24.77
CA VAL A 507 38.00 42.77 -24.00
C VAL A 507 38.37 41.52 -24.80
N LYS A 508 38.12 41.47 -26.11
CA LYS A 508 38.57 40.38 -27.00
C LYS A 508 40.10 40.29 -27.07
N ASN A 509 40.80 41.41 -27.21
CA ASN A 509 42.27 41.42 -27.28
C ASN A 509 42.92 41.10 -25.92
N SER A 510 42.33 41.53 -24.80
CA SER A 510 42.84 41.18 -23.48
C SER A 510 42.58 39.72 -23.14
N THR A 511 41.41 39.18 -23.49
CA THR A 511 41.12 37.74 -23.35
C THR A 511 42.02 36.90 -24.24
N ALA A 512 42.25 37.27 -25.50
CA ALA A 512 43.18 36.56 -26.38
C ALA A 512 44.63 36.58 -25.87
N ARG A 513 45.14 37.74 -25.44
CA ARG A 513 46.49 37.85 -24.85
C ARG A 513 46.60 37.06 -23.54
N ASN A 514 45.55 37.04 -22.73
CA ASN A 514 45.49 36.27 -21.49
C ASN A 514 45.46 34.76 -21.76
N ILE A 515 44.67 34.31 -22.74
CA ILE A 515 44.66 32.92 -23.21
C ILE A 515 46.07 32.51 -23.68
N ASP A 516 46.74 33.34 -24.48
CA ASP A 516 48.09 33.05 -24.98
C ASP A 516 49.16 33.11 -23.89
N PHE A 517 49.02 34.00 -22.92
CA PHE A 517 49.88 34.03 -21.74
C PHE A 517 49.73 32.75 -20.92
N ILE A 518 48.49 32.33 -20.62
CA ILE A 518 48.21 31.10 -19.88
C ILE A 518 48.68 29.87 -20.68
N LYS A 519 48.42 29.79 -21.99
CA LYS A 519 48.90 28.71 -22.88
C LYS A 519 50.43 28.63 -22.93
N ARG A 520 51.14 29.77 -23.00
CA ARG A 520 52.61 29.79 -22.95
C ARG A 520 53.14 29.32 -21.60
N LYS A 521 52.47 29.70 -20.51
CA LYS A 521 52.84 29.31 -19.15
C LYS A 521 52.58 27.82 -18.89
N LEU A 522 51.45 27.28 -19.35
CA LEU A 522 51.14 25.84 -19.29
C LEU A 522 52.13 25.00 -20.10
N ARG A 523 52.52 25.47 -21.30
CA ARG A 523 53.56 24.82 -22.11
C ARG A 523 54.94 24.79 -21.43
N ARG A 524 55.25 25.77 -20.57
CA ARG A 524 56.47 25.75 -19.74
C ARG A 524 56.35 24.79 -18.57
N LEU A 525 55.16 24.66 -17.99
CA LEU A 525 54.88 23.73 -16.88
C LEU A 525 54.86 22.26 -17.30
N GLN A 526 54.55 21.94 -18.56
CA GLN A 526 54.63 20.56 -19.09
C GLN A 526 56.05 20.11 -19.45
N ARG A 527 57.03 21.04 -19.44
CA ARG A 527 58.43 20.78 -19.78
C ARG A 527 59.34 20.63 -18.55
N ILE A 528 58.79 20.81 -17.35
CA ILE A 528 59.40 20.61 -16.03
C ILE A 528 58.69 19.42 -15.41
#